data_AF-A0A011QNC3-F1
#
_entry.id   AF-A0A011QNC3-F1
#
_cell.length_a   1.000
_cell.length_b   1.000
_cell.length_c   1.000
_cell.angle_alpha   90.00
_cell.angle_beta   90.00
_cell.angle_gamma   90.00
#
_symmetry.space_group_name_H-M   'P 1'
#
loop_
_entity.id
_entity.type
_entity.pdbx_description
1 polymer ?
#
loop_
_entity_poly.entity_id
_entity_poly.type
_entity_poly.pdbx_seq_one_letter_code
_entity_poly.pdbx_strand_id
1 'polypeptide(L)'
;MREKILNTLRLSLLSASPASSFLVTAVLVVFLGAQPGRAAAAESLPVVASFSILGDLVQRIGGEHVQVYTLVGPLADAHVYQPTPADVKTLARARLVVVNGLGFEGWIDRLMQSSGYRGPIVVASNGVTLLAKEVAIAGRRAAHDHAAGVDPHAWQDLAQARHYVDNIAVALAQVDPANKNAYQANAARLKAQIDLLDSEIRASLGRLPVARRVVVSSHDAFAYFARAYGIRFIAPVGVSTDAQPSAAAVGAIIRQIRQEKIPAMFIESISDPRLLERISAESGASIGGILYSDSLSPPGTAADSYLGMMRTNAKTLAAALAD
;
A
#
# COMPACT_ATOMS: atom_id res chain seq x y z
N MET A 1 7.09 5.90 78.10
CA MET A 1 6.88 5.30 79.43
C MET A 1 7.57 3.95 79.44
N ARG A 2 8.62 3.84 80.25
CA ARG A 2 9.34 2.63 80.71
C ARG A 2 10.02 1.75 79.64
N GLU A 3 11.35 1.70 79.59
CA GLU A 3 12.25 0.96 80.51
C GLU A 3 12.16 -0.55 80.29
N LYS A 4 13.23 -1.38 80.19
CA LYS A 4 14.69 -1.26 80.34
C LYS A 4 15.22 -2.73 80.38
N ILE A 5 16.54 -2.93 80.52
CA ILE A 5 17.18 -4.03 81.28
C ILE A 5 17.37 -5.38 80.51
N LEU A 6 18.55 -5.99 80.36
CA LEU A 6 19.90 -5.69 80.89
C LEU A 6 20.96 -6.69 80.33
N ASN A 7 22.23 -6.25 80.34
CA ASN A 7 23.45 -6.95 80.83
C ASN A 7 23.99 -8.23 80.15
N THR A 8 25.31 -8.50 80.09
CA THR A 8 26.56 -7.81 80.50
C THR A 8 27.72 -8.63 79.94
N LEU A 9 28.83 -7.99 79.55
CA LEU A 9 30.14 -8.31 80.15
C LEU A 9 31.18 -7.24 79.83
N ARG A 10 31.79 -6.76 80.91
CA ARG A 10 32.89 -5.79 80.98
C ARG A 10 34.20 -6.47 80.57
N LEU A 11 35.10 -5.70 79.95
CA LEU A 11 36.48 -5.65 80.43
C LEU A 11 37.11 -4.28 80.11
N SER A 12 37.84 -3.76 81.08
CA SER A 12 38.30 -2.38 81.19
C SER A 12 39.76 -2.24 80.74
N LEU A 13 40.05 -1.07 80.16
CA LEU A 13 41.31 -0.30 80.22
C LEU A 13 42.58 -0.92 79.59
N LEU A 14 43.15 -0.24 78.60
CA LEU A 14 44.43 0.48 78.81
C LEU A 14 44.68 1.50 77.67
N SER A 15 45.21 2.64 78.09
CA SER A 15 45.69 3.78 77.31
C SER A 15 46.86 3.48 76.37
N ALA A 16 46.89 4.10 75.19
CA ALA A 16 47.99 4.92 74.66
C ALA A 16 47.87 5.10 73.13
N SER A 17 47.83 6.35 72.67
CA SER A 17 48.28 6.75 71.32
C SER A 17 49.78 7.06 71.39
N PRO A 18 50.58 6.88 70.32
CA PRO A 18 50.52 7.81 69.19
C PRO A 18 50.71 7.18 67.79
N ALA A 19 50.43 8.02 66.79
CA ALA A 19 50.61 7.88 65.36
C ALA A 19 51.87 7.11 64.91
N SER A 20 51.74 6.31 63.83
CA SER A 20 52.54 6.44 62.58
C SER A 20 52.26 5.28 61.60
N SER A 21 51.60 5.63 60.50
CA SER A 21 51.91 5.27 59.09
C SER A 21 52.10 3.81 58.61
N PHE A 22 51.17 3.43 57.73
CA PHE A 22 51.34 2.72 56.43
C PHE A 22 51.87 1.27 56.38
N LEU A 23 50.97 0.33 56.05
CA LEU A 23 50.92 -0.34 54.73
C LEU A 23 49.63 -1.19 54.64
N VAL A 24 48.56 -0.65 54.02
CA VAL A 24 47.41 -1.47 53.60
C VAL A 24 47.51 -1.61 52.09
N THR A 25 47.90 -2.80 51.64
CA THR A 25 47.92 -3.19 50.24
C THR A 25 46.48 -3.24 49.73
N ALA A 26 46.04 -2.18 49.04
CA ALA A 26 44.75 -2.14 48.38
C ALA A 26 44.77 -3.10 47.18
N VAL A 27 44.08 -4.23 47.30
CA VAL A 27 43.76 -5.10 46.15
C VAL A 27 42.72 -4.36 45.32
N LEU A 28 43.17 -3.74 44.23
CA LEU A 28 42.31 -3.11 43.23
C LEU A 28 41.66 -4.23 42.39
N VAL A 29 40.48 -4.70 42.80
CA VAL A 29 39.64 -5.54 41.94
C VAL A 29 39.12 -4.66 40.81
N VAL A 30 39.78 -4.72 39.66
CA VAL A 30 39.26 -4.14 38.41
C VAL A 30 38.04 -4.96 38.02
N PHE A 31 36.86 -4.51 38.43
CA PHE A 31 35.60 -4.93 37.82
C PHE A 31 35.61 -4.41 36.37
N LEU A 32 36.05 -5.27 35.45
CA LEU A 32 35.87 -5.06 34.03
C LEU A 32 34.37 -5.19 33.76
N GLY A 33 33.65 -4.10 33.96
CA GLY A 33 32.23 -4.00 33.65
C GLY A 33 32.05 -4.26 32.16
N ALA A 34 31.60 -5.45 31.81
CA ALA A 34 31.07 -5.73 30.49
C ALA A 34 29.85 -4.82 30.30
N GLN A 35 30.06 -3.67 29.67
CA GLN A 35 28.94 -2.87 29.21
C GLN A 35 28.17 -3.74 28.21
N PRO A 36 26.86 -3.98 28.39
CA PRO A 36 26.08 -4.59 27.34
C PRO A 36 26.22 -3.69 26.13
N GLY A 37 26.91 -4.18 25.09
CA GLY A 37 26.99 -3.48 23.83
C GLY A 37 25.57 -3.17 23.41
N ARG A 38 25.23 -1.88 23.29
CA ARG A 38 24.02 -1.47 22.59
C ARG A 38 24.10 -2.14 21.22
N ALA A 39 23.31 -3.18 21.01
CA ALA A 39 23.08 -3.69 19.67
C ALA A 39 22.65 -2.47 18.86
N ALA A 40 23.45 -2.08 17.87
CA ALA A 40 23.04 -1.05 16.93
C ALA A 40 21.68 -1.52 16.40
N ALA A 41 20.64 -0.71 16.60
CA ALA A 41 19.34 -0.99 16.01
C ALA A 41 19.60 -1.20 14.52
N ALA A 42 19.26 -2.39 14.01
CA ALA A 42 19.46 -2.69 12.59
C ALA A 42 18.75 -1.61 11.78
N GLU A 43 19.50 -0.89 10.96
CA GLU A 43 18.97 0.22 10.18
C GLU A 43 17.91 -0.33 9.22
N SER A 44 16.70 0.26 9.24
CA SER A 44 15.59 -0.21 8.44
C SER A 44 15.90 -0.07 6.94
N LEU A 45 15.50 -1.07 6.16
CA LEU A 45 15.76 -1.13 4.72
C LEU A 45 15.00 -0.01 3.99
N PRO A 46 15.66 0.95 3.32
CA PRO A 46 14.97 1.97 2.56
C PRO A 46 14.33 1.37 1.30
N VAL A 47 13.01 1.37 1.22
CA VAL A 47 12.24 0.84 0.10
C VAL A 47 11.42 1.95 -0.52
N VAL A 48 11.50 2.10 -1.84
CA VAL A 48 10.65 3.02 -2.59
C VAL A 48 9.51 2.24 -3.23
N ALA A 49 8.28 2.64 -2.98
CA ALA A 49 7.09 2.16 -3.67
C ALA A 49 6.58 3.24 -4.63
N SER A 50 6.19 2.85 -5.84
CA SER A 50 5.75 3.81 -6.85
C SER A 50 4.47 4.56 -6.45
N PHE A 51 3.54 3.92 -5.76
CA PHE A 51 2.29 4.57 -5.32
C PHE A 51 1.72 3.99 -4.03
N SER A 52 0.71 4.67 -3.48
CA SER A 52 0.19 4.46 -2.12
C SER A 52 -0.22 3.04 -1.79
N ILE A 53 -0.84 2.31 -2.72
CA ILE A 53 -1.25 0.90 -2.52
C ILE A 53 -0.03 0.00 -2.31
N LEU A 54 0.99 0.13 -3.17
CA LEU A 54 2.24 -0.62 -3.00
C LEU A 54 2.96 -0.19 -1.72
N GLY A 55 2.90 1.08 -1.37
CA GLY A 55 3.44 1.60 -0.11
C GLY A 55 2.86 0.88 1.11
N ASP A 56 1.53 0.74 1.19
CA ASP A 56 0.86 0.00 2.28
C ASP A 56 1.23 -1.49 2.27
N LEU A 57 1.24 -2.14 1.11
CA LEU A 57 1.61 -3.57 1.00
C LEU A 57 3.06 -3.81 1.48
N VAL A 58 4.01 -2.99 1.02
CA VAL A 58 5.41 -3.07 1.46
C VAL A 58 5.51 -2.84 2.97
N GLN A 59 4.83 -1.83 3.51
CA GLN A 59 4.88 -1.53 4.94
C GLN A 59 4.31 -2.67 5.80
N ARG A 60 3.23 -3.31 5.35
CA ARG A 60 2.60 -4.45 6.05
C ARG A 60 3.48 -5.70 6.05
N ILE A 61 4.19 -5.95 4.95
CA ILE A 61 5.08 -7.11 4.82
C ILE A 61 6.39 -6.85 5.54
N GLY A 62 6.97 -5.67 5.33
CA GLY A 62 8.26 -5.27 5.87
C GLY A 62 8.24 -4.97 7.37
N GLY A 63 7.13 -4.46 7.90
CA GLY A 63 7.00 -4.10 9.32
C GLY A 63 8.04 -3.06 9.74
N GLU A 64 8.63 -3.25 10.92
CA GLU A 64 9.67 -2.35 11.46
C GLU A 64 11.02 -2.44 10.73
N HIS A 65 11.22 -3.46 9.89
CA HIS A 65 12.49 -3.69 9.19
C HIS A 65 12.64 -2.88 7.91
N VAL A 66 11.61 -2.17 7.47
CA VAL A 66 11.62 -1.34 6.27
C VAL A 66 11.32 0.12 6.59
N GLN A 67 11.89 1.03 5.82
CA GLN A 67 11.50 2.42 5.75
C GLN A 67 10.90 2.67 4.37
N VAL A 68 9.58 2.81 4.29
CA VAL A 68 8.87 2.95 3.02
C VAL A 68 8.76 4.41 2.61
N TYR A 69 9.15 4.69 1.38
CA TYR A 69 8.94 5.96 0.70
C TYR A 69 8.01 5.76 -0.48
N THR A 70 6.90 6.47 -0.51
CA THR A 70 5.91 6.39 -1.59
C THR A 70 6.07 7.59 -2.52
N LEU A 71 6.27 7.36 -3.82
CA LEU A 71 6.41 8.45 -4.81
C LEU A 71 5.06 9.14 -5.08
N VAL A 72 4.04 8.37 -5.44
CA VAL A 72 2.67 8.89 -5.64
C VAL A 72 1.83 8.66 -4.39
N GLY A 73 1.63 9.74 -3.62
CA GLY A 73 0.93 9.70 -2.34
C GLY A 73 -0.60 9.51 -2.43
N PRO A 74 -1.28 9.50 -1.27
CA PRO A 74 -2.74 9.38 -1.19
C PRO A 74 -3.46 10.43 -2.05
N LEU A 75 -4.56 10.01 -2.68
CA LEU A 75 -5.42 10.80 -3.58
C LEU A 75 -4.76 11.36 -4.85
N ALA A 76 -3.48 11.06 -5.10
CA ALA A 76 -2.80 11.45 -6.34
C ALA A 76 -2.96 10.40 -7.45
N ASP A 77 -3.06 10.85 -8.70
CA ASP A 77 -3.12 10.02 -9.90
C ASP A 77 -1.71 9.57 -10.32
N ALA A 78 -1.51 8.25 -10.39
CA ALA A 78 -0.22 7.65 -10.72
C ALA A 78 0.06 7.55 -12.23
N HIS A 79 -0.96 7.57 -13.09
CA HIS A 79 -0.79 7.47 -14.54
C HIS A 79 -0.10 8.72 -15.10
N VAL A 80 -0.53 9.90 -14.65
CA VAL A 80 -0.08 11.21 -15.15
C VAL A 80 0.92 11.90 -14.22
N TYR A 81 1.47 11.18 -13.24
CA TYR A 81 2.39 11.73 -12.26
C TYR A 81 3.66 12.30 -12.90
N GLN A 82 4.12 13.43 -12.36
CA GLN A 82 5.34 14.10 -12.79
C GLN A 82 6.38 14.04 -11.66
N PRO A 83 7.39 13.18 -11.77
CA PRO A 83 8.43 13.08 -10.75
C PRO A 83 9.16 14.39 -10.50
N THR A 84 9.46 14.64 -9.23
CA THR A 84 10.14 15.83 -8.74
C THR A 84 11.65 15.58 -8.55
N PRO A 85 12.46 16.64 -8.42
CA PRO A 85 13.86 16.49 -8.00
C PRO A 85 14.04 15.81 -6.63
N ALA A 86 13.05 15.86 -5.74
CA ALA A 86 13.08 15.15 -4.47
C ALA A 86 12.94 13.63 -4.68
N ASP A 87 12.13 13.20 -5.64
CA ASP A 87 11.95 11.79 -6.00
C ASP A 87 13.24 11.20 -6.57
N VAL A 88 13.97 11.98 -7.39
CA VAL A 88 15.30 11.59 -7.89
C VAL A 88 16.25 11.27 -6.73
N LYS A 89 16.30 12.14 -5.71
CA LYS A 89 17.15 11.94 -4.53
C LYS A 89 16.70 10.75 -3.68
N THR A 90 15.39 10.57 -3.53
CA THR A 90 14.79 9.47 -2.78
C THR A 90 15.11 8.14 -3.44
N LEU A 91 14.89 8.04 -4.76
CA LEU A 91 15.15 6.84 -5.54
C LEU A 91 16.65 6.48 -5.56
N ALA A 92 17.54 7.46 -5.64
CA ALA A 92 18.99 7.25 -5.59
C ALA A 92 19.48 6.59 -4.29
N ARG A 93 18.73 6.73 -3.19
CA ARG A 93 19.04 6.16 -1.87
C ARG A 93 18.31 4.85 -1.57
N ALA A 94 17.39 4.45 -2.44
CA ALA A 94 16.61 3.24 -2.26
C ALA A 94 17.53 2.01 -2.24
N ARG A 95 17.19 1.02 -1.43
CA ARG A 95 17.80 -0.32 -1.50
C ARG A 95 16.93 -1.32 -2.24
N LEU A 96 15.66 -0.99 -2.44
CA LEU A 96 14.70 -1.75 -3.24
C LEU A 96 13.67 -0.78 -3.83
N VAL A 97 13.28 -0.99 -5.08
CA VAL A 97 12.16 -0.27 -5.72
C VAL A 97 11.06 -1.25 -6.08
N VAL A 98 9.83 -0.93 -5.69
CA VAL A 98 8.62 -1.73 -5.96
C VAL A 98 7.71 -0.95 -6.89
N VAL A 99 7.42 -1.53 -8.06
CA VAL A 99 6.55 -0.98 -9.09
C VAL A 99 5.41 -1.93 -9.38
N ASN A 100 4.31 -1.43 -9.95
CA ASN A 100 3.21 -2.25 -10.41
C ASN A 100 3.61 -3.01 -11.68
N GLY A 101 4.20 -2.30 -12.64
CA GLY A 101 4.40 -2.80 -14.00
C GLY A 101 3.11 -2.72 -14.82
N LEU A 102 2.99 -3.56 -15.86
CA LEU A 102 1.86 -3.57 -16.80
C LEU A 102 1.63 -2.21 -17.50
N GLY A 103 2.66 -1.37 -17.58
CA GLY A 103 2.57 -0.02 -18.17
C GLY A 103 1.93 1.05 -17.28
N PHE A 104 1.65 0.74 -16.01
CA PHE A 104 1.01 1.69 -15.09
C PHE A 104 1.87 2.95 -14.85
N GLU A 105 3.14 2.77 -14.52
CA GLU A 105 4.05 3.90 -14.26
C GLU A 105 4.85 4.31 -15.50
N GLY A 106 4.22 4.95 -16.49
CA GLY A 106 4.88 5.40 -17.73
C GLY A 106 6.06 6.38 -17.56
N TRP A 107 6.32 6.84 -16.34
CA TRP A 107 7.38 7.78 -15.97
C TRP A 107 8.54 7.14 -15.18
N ILE A 108 8.38 5.92 -14.66
CA ILE A 108 9.33 5.36 -13.67
C ILE A 108 10.70 5.07 -14.26
N ASP A 109 10.78 4.57 -15.50
CA ASP A 109 12.05 4.23 -16.15
C ASP A 109 12.92 5.48 -16.35
N ARG A 110 12.30 6.60 -16.74
CA ARG A 110 13.00 7.90 -16.87
C ARG A 110 13.49 8.41 -15.52
N LEU A 111 12.71 8.21 -14.45
CA LEU A 111 13.12 8.57 -13.10
C LEU A 111 14.30 7.72 -12.63
N MET A 112 14.29 6.41 -12.87
CA MET A 112 15.39 5.49 -12.54
C MET A 112 16.69 5.84 -13.30
N GLN A 113 16.57 6.19 -14.58
CA GLN A 113 17.72 6.66 -15.37
C GLN A 113 18.30 7.95 -14.79
N SER A 114 17.44 8.93 -14.50
CA SER A 114 17.83 10.25 -14.00
C SER A 114 18.41 10.22 -12.58
N SER A 115 17.95 9.31 -11.72
CA SER A 115 18.47 9.13 -10.37
C SER A 115 19.78 8.36 -10.30
N GLY A 116 20.17 7.69 -11.40
CA GLY A 116 21.30 6.77 -11.40
C GLY A 116 21.04 5.48 -10.62
N TYR A 117 19.78 5.16 -10.29
CA TYR A 117 19.45 3.95 -9.56
C TYR A 117 19.84 2.69 -10.36
N ARG A 118 20.52 1.76 -9.70
CA ARG A 118 20.97 0.46 -10.25
C ARG A 118 20.65 -0.72 -9.33
N GLY A 119 19.85 -0.48 -8.29
CA GLY A 119 19.47 -1.50 -7.32
C GLY A 119 18.36 -2.41 -7.84
N PRO A 120 17.92 -3.38 -7.01
CA PRO A 120 16.89 -4.33 -7.35
C PRO A 120 15.52 -3.66 -7.54
N ILE A 121 14.79 -4.09 -8.58
CA ILE A 121 13.44 -3.63 -8.90
C ILE A 121 12.50 -4.84 -8.85
N VAL A 122 11.33 -4.65 -8.26
CA VAL A 122 10.28 -5.66 -8.18
C VAL A 122 9.06 -5.18 -8.91
N VAL A 123 8.61 -5.98 -9.86
CA VAL A 123 7.30 -5.84 -10.49
C VAL A 123 6.30 -6.64 -9.65
N ALA A 124 5.49 -5.95 -8.86
CA ALA A 124 4.58 -6.57 -7.90
C ALA A 124 3.49 -7.41 -8.59
N SER A 125 3.06 -7.03 -9.79
CA SER A 125 2.05 -7.74 -10.57
C SER A 125 2.56 -9.02 -11.27
N ASN A 126 3.83 -9.40 -11.13
CA ASN A 126 4.33 -10.60 -11.79
C ASN A 126 3.54 -11.85 -11.41
N GLY A 127 3.06 -12.58 -12.42
CA GLY A 127 2.28 -13.82 -12.24
C GLY A 127 0.77 -13.62 -12.11
N VAL A 128 0.26 -12.38 -12.15
CA VAL A 128 -1.20 -12.15 -12.19
C VAL A 128 -1.81 -12.60 -13.51
N THR A 129 -3.07 -13.00 -13.46
CA THR A 129 -3.87 -13.35 -14.65
C THR A 129 -4.30 -12.09 -15.37
N LEU A 130 -3.58 -11.75 -16.44
CA LEU A 130 -3.79 -10.54 -17.23
C LEU A 130 -5.19 -10.47 -17.85
N LEU A 131 -5.79 -9.28 -17.79
CA LEU A 131 -6.93 -8.92 -18.63
C LEU A 131 -6.42 -8.18 -19.87
N ALA A 132 -6.60 -8.80 -21.03
CA ALA A 132 -6.35 -8.15 -22.31
C ALA A 132 -7.48 -7.17 -22.61
N LYS A 133 -7.15 -6.00 -23.14
CA LYS A 133 -8.14 -5.09 -23.69
C LYS A 133 -8.56 -5.60 -25.06
N GLU A 134 -9.86 -5.62 -25.35
CA GLU A 134 -10.34 -5.65 -26.74
C GLU A 134 -9.89 -4.35 -27.42
N VAL A 135 -8.73 -4.38 -28.07
CA VAL A 135 -8.30 -3.28 -28.94
C VAL A 135 -9.08 -3.41 -30.24
N ALA A 136 -10.29 -2.86 -30.27
CA ALA A 136 -11.05 -2.66 -31.50
C ALA A 136 -10.45 -1.51 -32.32
N ILE A 137 -9.22 -1.65 -32.82
CA ILE A 137 -8.72 -0.85 -33.94
C ILE A 137 -7.95 -1.77 -34.89
N ALA A 138 -8.53 -1.96 -36.07
CA ALA A 138 -7.90 -2.61 -37.19
C ALA A 138 -6.60 -1.88 -37.58
N GLY A 139 -5.49 -2.61 -37.55
CA GLY A 139 -4.30 -2.32 -38.35
C GLY A 139 -3.42 -1.17 -37.88
N ARG A 140 -2.53 -1.45 -36.91
CA ARG A 140 -1.11 -1.01 -36.92
C ARG A 140 -0.39 -1.64 -35.75
N ARG A 141 0.54 -2.56 -36.04
CA ARG A 141 1.55 -3.02 -35.07
C ARG A 141 2.55 -1.89 -34.87
N ALA A 142 2.46 -1.17 -33.76
CA ALA A 142 3.56 -0.34 -33.27
C ALA A 142 4.49 -1.24 -32.45
N ALA A 143 5.63 -1.58 -33.02
CA ALA A 143 6.75 -2.09 -32.25
C ALA A 143 7.29 -0.93 -31.40
N HIS A 144 7.46 -1.16 -30.09
CA HIS A 144 8.12 -0.34 -29.05
C HIS A 144 7.31 0.18 -27.86
N ASP A 145 6.01 -0.13 -27.70
CA ASP A 145 5.31 0.16 -26.43
C ASP A 145 5.26 -1.07 -25.52
N HIS A 146 6.01 -1.02 -24.43
CA HIS A 146 5.88 -1.98 -23.33
C HIS A 146 4.47 -1.80 -22.71
N ALA A 147 3.58 -2.77 -22.93
CA ALA A 147 2.21 -2.87 -22.41
C ALA A 147 1.06 -2.18 -23.18
N ALA A 148 1.18 -1.97 -24.50
CA ALA A 148 0.01 -1.61 -25.30
C ALA A 148 -1.03 -2.76 -25.32
N GLY A 149 -2.05 -2.67 -24.45
CA GLY A 149 -3.25 -3.54 -24.49
C GLY A 149 -3.54 -4.40 -23.25
N VAL A 150 -2.89 -4.16 -22.10
CA VAL A 150 -3.18 -4.87 -20.85
C VAL A 150 -3.72 -3.90 -19.81
N ASP A 151 -4.72 -4.33 -19.04
CA ASP A 151 -5.23 -3.58 -17.89
C ASP A 151 -4.25 -3.71 -16.69
N PRO A 152 -3.68 -2.61 -16.16
CA PRO A 152 -2.72 -2.64 -15.06
C PRO A 152 -3.34 -2.81 -13.67
N HIS A 153 -4.66 -2.69 -13.50
CA HIS A 153 -5.34 -2.56 -12.21
C HIS A 153 -5.60 -3.90 -11.51
N ALA A 154 -4.65 -4.83 -11.58
CA ALA A 154 -4.81 -6.18 -11.06
C ALA A 154 -5.03 -6.23 -9.53
N TRP A 155 -4.60 -5.21 -8.79
CA TRP A 155 -4.86 -5.10 -7.35
C TRP A 155 -6.35 -4.96 -6.99
N GLN A 156 -7.22 -4.65 -7.95
CA GLN A 156 -8.66 -4.61 -7.73
C GLN A 156 -9.31 -6.00 -7.57
N ASP A 157 -8.55 -7.08 -7.79
CA ASP A 157 -8.93 -8.46 -7.49
C ASP A 157 -8.04 -9.00 -6.35
N LEU A 158 -8.65 -9.30 -5.20
CA LEU A 158 -7.92 -9.75 -4.00
C LEU A 158 -7.20 -11.08 -4.23
N ALA A 159 -7.70 -11.93 -5.13
CA ALA A 159 -7.00 -13.16 -5.50
C ALA A 159 -5.69 -12.86 -6.25
N GLN A 160 -5.68 -11.83 -7.10
CA GLN A 160 -4.48 -11.38 -7.81
C GLN A 160 -3.51 -10.66 -6.88
N ALA A 161 -4.02 -9.88 -5.91
CA ALA A 161 -3.19 -9.19 -4.93
C ALA A 161 -2.31 -10.11 -4.07
N ARG A 162 -2.64 -11.41 -3.97
CA ARG A 162 -1.78 -12.40 -3.32
C ARG A 162 -0.43 -12.53 -4.03
N HIS A 163 -0.38 -12.38 -5.36
CA HIS A 163 0.87 -12.32 -6.12
C HIS A 163 1.72 -11.10 -5.73
N TYR A 164 1.09 -9.94 -5.52
CA TYR A 164 1.78 -8.74 -5.05
C TYR A 164 2.46 -8.99 -3.71
N VAL A 165 1.72 -9.59 -2.76
CA VAL A 165 2.25 -9.92 -1.43
C VAL A 165 3.42 -10.89 -1.54
N ASP A 166 3.31 -11.94 -2.35
CA ASP A 166 4.38 -12.94 -2.51
C ASP A 166 5.63 -12.34 -3.18
N ASN A 167 5.46 -11.56 -4.24
CA ASN A 167 6.58 -10.93 -4.96
C ASN A 167 7.33 -9.93 -4.08
N ILE A 168 6.62 -9.11 -3.31
CA ILE A 168 7.22 -8.15 -2.39
C ILE A 168 7.97 -8.89 -1.27
N ALA A 169 7.36 -9.91 -0.66
CA ALA A 169 7.98 -10.67 0.42
C ALA A 169 9.25 -11.40 -0.04
N VAL A 170 9.24 -12.00 -1.23
CA VAL A 170 10.41 -12.65 -1.83
C VAL A 170 11.54 -11.65 -2.02
N ALA A 171 11.24 -10.47 -2.56
CA ALA A 171 12.26 -9.48 -2.82
C ALA A 171 12.84 -8.84 -1.56
N LEU A 172 12.00 -8.52 -0.57
CA LEU A 172 12.47 -8.06 0.74
C LEU A 172 13.42 -9.09 1.36
N ALA A 173 13.07 -10.38 1.30
CA ALA A 173 13.91 -11.47 1.81
C ALA A 173 15.21 -11.67 1.01
N GLN A 174 15.26 -11.29 -0.27
CA GLN A 174 16.49 -11.34 -1.08
C GLN A 174 17.44 -10.19 -0.74
N VAL A 175 16.91 -8.97 -0.55
CA VAL A 175 17.71 -7.77 -0.25
C VAL A 175 18.11 -7.70 1.22
N ASP A 176 17.30 -8.29 2.10
CA ASP A 176 17.53 -8.34 3.54
C ASP A 176 17.25 -9.76 4.10
N PRO A 177 18.19 -10.70 3.91
CA PRO A 177 18.01 -12.09 4.35
C PRO A 177 17.91 -12.28 5.86
N ALA A 178 18.43 -11.33 6.66
CA ALA A 178 18.40 -11.40 8.11
C ALA A 178 16.97 -11.38 8.67
N ASN A 179 16.07 -10.65 7.99
CA ASN A 179 14.66 -10.50 8.39
C ASN A 179 13.70 -11.36 7.55
N LYS A 180 14.22 -12.29 6.73
CA LYS A 180 13.42 -13.17 5.84
C LYS A 180 12.23 -13.84 6.54
N ASN A 181 12.44 -14.40 7.73
CA ASN A 181 11.37 -15.10 8.46
C ASN A 181 10.24 -14.13 8.89
N ALA A 182 10.59 -12.89 9.24
CA ALA A 182 9.60 -11.87 9.59
C ALA A 182 8.77 -11.48 8.37
N TYR A 183 9.41 -11.25 7.21
CA TYR A 183 8.71 -10.94 5.95
C TYR A 183 7.75 -12.05 5.54
N GLN A 184 8.18 -13.31 5.64
CA GLN A 184 7.35 -14.47 5.31
C GLN A 184 6.15 -14.61 6.26
N ALA A 185 6.35 -14.42 7.57
CA ALA A 185 5.28 -14.47 8.55
C ALA A 185 4.25 -13.32 8.35
N ASN A 186 4.73 -12.11 8.07
CA ASN A 186 3.89 -10.96 7.78
C ASN A 186 3.09 -11.15 6.49
N ALA A 187 3.73 -11.64 5.43
CA ALA A 187 3.08 -11.98 4.17
C ALA A 187 1.98 -13.03 4.35
N ALA A 188 2.25 -14.10 5.10
CA ALA A 188 1.26 -15.14 5.39
C ALA A 188 0.03 -14.58 6.14
N ARG A 189 0.27 -13.73 7.15
CA ARG A 189 -0.80 -13.04 7.90
C ARG A 189 -1.61 -12.10 7.00
N LEU A 190 -0.94 -11.31 6.15
CA LEU A 190 -1.61 -10.42 5.22
C LEU A 190 -2.46 -11.20 4.22
N LYS A 191 -1.96 -12.31 3.67
CA LYS A 191 -2.74 -13.18 2.77
C LYS A 191 -3.97 -13.77 3.46
N ALA A 192 -3.87 -14.17 4.72
CA ALA A 192 -5.05 -14.63 5.47
C ALA A 192 -6.11 -13.52 5.64
N GLN A 193 -5.69 -12.26 5.84
CA GLN A 193 -6.61 -11.12 5.88
C GLN A 193 -7.24 -10.82 4.51
N ILE A 194 -6.46 -10.98 3.43
CA ILE A 194 -6.94 -10.90 2.04
C ILE A 194 -8.00 -11.97 1.78
N ASP A 195 -7.73 -13.23 2.13
CA ASP A 195 -8.64 -14.37 1.89
C ASP A 195 -9.97 -14.19 2.65
N LEU A 196 -9.92 -13.68 3.90
CA LEU A 196 -11.10 -13.33 4.68
C LEU A 196 -11.90 -12.20 4.01
N LEU A 197 -11.25 -11.11 3.63
CA LEU A 197 -11.92 -9.97 3.02
C LEU A 197 -12.51 -10.32 1.65
N ASP A 198 -11.82 -11.10 0.82
CA ASP A 198 -12.33 -11.56 -0.48
C ASP A 198 -13.64 -12.34 -0.30
N SER A 199 -13.68 -13.24 0.69
CA SER A 199 -14.89 -13.98 1.05
C SER A 199 -16.04 -13.06 1.50
N GLU A 200 -15.75 -12.05 2.34
CA GLU A 200 -16.72 -11.06 2.80
C GLU A 200 -17.30 -10.23 1.63
N ILE A 201 -16.44 -9.76 0.71
CA ILE A 201 -16.85 -8.96 -0.45
C ILE A 201 -17.71 -9.80 -1.40
N ARG A 202 -17.28 -11.03 -1.71
CA ARG A 202 -18.07 -11.97 -2.54
C ARG A 202 -19.44 -12.24 -1.95
N ALA A 203 -19.53 -12.48 -0.63
CA ALA A 203 -20.80 -12.72 0.03
C ALA A 203 -21.70 -11.48 0.04
N SER A 204 -21.13 -10.30 0.26
CA SER A 204 -21.87 -9.03 0.28
C SER A 204 -22.44 -8.69 -1.10
N LEU A 205 -21.58 -8.60 -2.13
CA LEU A 205 -21.99 -8.21 -3.48
C LEU A 205 -22.76 -9.33 -4.19
N GLY A 206 -22.51 -10.60 -3.83
CA GLY A 206 -23.23 -11.76 -4.33
C GLY A 206 -24.72 -11.80 -3.97
N ARG A 207 -25.16 -11.02 -2.97
CA ARG A 207 -26.58 -10.88 -2.59
C ARG A 207 -27.35 -9.89 -3.46
N LEU A 208 -26.66 -9.01 -4.18
CA LEU A 208 -27.30 -8.00 -5.02
C LEU A 208 -28.02 -8.65 -6.22
N PRO A 209 -29.20 -8.17 -6.64
CA PRO A 209 -29.84 -8.68 -7.86
C PRO A 209 -28.92 -8.49 -9.08
N VAL A 210 -28.73 -9.55 -9.89
CA VAL A 210 -27.82 -9.52 -11.06
C VAL A 210 -28.12 -8.35 -11.99
N ALA A 211 -29.40 -8.04 -12.20
CA ALA A 211 -29.84 -6.94 -13.06
C ALA A 211 -29.38 -5.54 -12.57
N ARG A 212 -29.04 -5.39 -11.29
CA ARG A 212 -28.55 -4.14 -10.69
C ARG A 212 -27.03 -4.04 -10.63
N ARG A 213 -26.30 -5.10 -10.97
CA ARG A 213 -24.83 -5.15 -10.86
C ARG A 213 -24.16 -4.45 -12.05
N VAL A 214 -24.58 -3.22 -12.33
CA VAL A 214 -23.98 -2.32 -13.31
C VAL A 214 -23.86 -0.94 -12.70
N VAL A 215 -22.69 -0.32 -12.86
CA VAL A 215 -22.39 1.02 -12.36
C VAL A 215 -21.53 1.79 -13.36
N VAL A 216 -21.46 3.11 -13.19
CA VAL A 216 -20.49 3.96 -13.91
C VAL A 216 -19.38 4.40 -12.96
N SER A 217 -18.12 4.30 -13.37
CA SER A 217 -16.95 4.89 -12.69
C SER A 217 -16.37 6.07 -13.49
N SER A 218 -15.37 6.78 -12.94
CA SER A 218 -14.71 7.88 -13.64
C SER A 218 -13.87 7.40 -14.82
N HIS A 219 -13.10 6.33 -14.63
CA HIS A 219 -12.24 5.69 -15.63
C HIS A 219 -12.29 4.16 -15.53
N ASP A 220 -11.72 3.49 -16.54
CA ASP A 220 -11.78 2.04 -16.73
C ASP A 220 -10.73 1.31 -15.86
N ALA A 221 -10.93 1.38 -14.53
CA ALA A 221 -9.98 0.89 -13.52
C ALA A 221 -10.44 -0.41 -12.81
N PHE A 222 -11.68 -0.83 -13.02
CA PHE A 222 -12.34 -1.84 -12.18
C PHE A 222 -12.58 -3.18 -12.90
N ALA A 223 -11.95 -3.45 -14.04
CA ALA A 223 -12.22 -4.70 -14.78
C ALA A 223 -11.86 -5.97 -13.98
N TYR A 224 -10.77 -5.93 -13.21
CA TYR A 224 -10.40 -7.01 -12.29
C TYR A 224 -11.43 -7.17 -11.15
N PHE A 225 -11.90 -6.06 -10.57
CA PHE A 225 -12.99 -6.07 -9.59
C PHE A 225 -14.26 -6.68 -10.19
N ALA A 226 -14.60 -6.29 -11.41
CA ALA A 226 -15.77 -6.75 -12.14
C ALA A 226 -15.74 -8.25 -12.34
N ARG A 227 -14.61 -8.78 -12.81
CA ARG A 227 -14.39 -10.23 -12.96
C ARG A 227 -14.51 -10.96 -11.62
N ALA A 228 -13.91 -10.41 -10.56
CA ALA A 228 -13.86 -11.07 -9.27
C ALA A 228 -15.22 -11.10 -8.57
N TYR A 229 -15.98 -10.01 -8.60
CA TYR A 229 -17.17 -9.83 -7.75
C TYR A 229 -18.48 -9.66 -8.52
N GLY A 230 -18.44 -9.72 -9.85
CA GLY A 230 -19.63 -9.74 -10.70
C GLY A 230 -20.39 -8.42 -10.76
N ILE A 231 -19.68 -7.29 -10.68
CA ILE A 231 -20.22 -5.93 -10.91
C ILE A 231 -19.69 -5.43 -12.25
N ARG A 232 -20.55 -5.11 -13.21
CA ARG A 232 -20.14 -4.49 -14.47
C ARG A 232 -19.87 -3.01 -14.27
N PHE A 233 -18.70 -2.55 -14.71
CA PHE A 233 -18.35 -1.14 -14.75
C PHE A 233 -18.41 -0.61 -16.17
N ILE A 234 -18.85 0.64 -16.30
CA ILE A 234 -18.78 1.43 -17.53
C ILE A 234 -18.03 2.71 -17.17
N ALA A 235 -17.16 3.18 -18.06
CA ALA A 235 -16.41 4.40 -17.80
C ALA A 235 -16.34 5.29 -19.05
N PRO A 236 -16.43 6.63 -18.88
CA PRO A 236 -16.20 7.57 -19.97
C PRO A 236 -14.71 7.70 -20.32
N VAL A 237 -13.82 7.55 -19.34
CA VAL A 237 -12.36 7.58 -19.52
C VAL A 237 -11.84 6.16 -19.65
N GLY A 238 -10.81 5.97 -20.48
CA GLY A 238 -10.19 4.67 -20.68
C GLY A 238 -9.36 4.20 -19.48
N VAL A 239 -8.57 3.14 -19.70
CA VAL A 239 -7.72 2.51 -18.68
C VAL A 239 -6.66 3.45 -18.13
N SER A 240 -6.14 4.37 -18.94
CA SER A 240 -5.27 5.44 -18.47
C SER A 240 -6.01 6.77 -18.52
N THR A 241 -5.75 7.62 -17.52
CA THR A 241 -6.32 8.96 -17.39
C THR A 241 -5.58 10.03 -18.19
N ASP A 242 -4.48 9.67 -18.86
CA ASP A 242 -3.67 10.59 -19.69
C ASP A 242 -4.50 11.23 -20.82
N ALA A 243 -5.42 10.45 -21.39
CA ALA A 243 -6.33 10.94 -22.44
C ALA A 243 -7.70 11.33 -21.87
N GLN A 244 -8.08 12.59 -22.10
CA GLN A 244 -9.43 13.07 -21.80
C GLN A 244 -10.47 12.48 -22.78
N PRO A 245 -11.72 12.24 -22.33
CA PRO A 245 -12.75 11.67 -23.17
C PRO A 245 -13.27 12.70 -24.17
N SER A 246 -13.56 12.27 -25.40
CA SER A 246 -14.19 13.14 -26.39
C SER A 246 -15.65 13.44 -26.04
N ALA A 247 -16.18 14.58 -26.49
CA ALA A 247 -17.60 14.92 -26.31
C ALA A 247 -18.54 13.83 -26.88
N ALA A 248 -18.14 13.18 -27.97
CA ALA A 248 -18.87 12.06 -28.56
C ALA A 248 -18.93 10.84 -27.62
N ALA A 249 -17.81 10.52 -26.95
CA ALA A 249 -17.75 9.45 -25.96
C ALA A 249 -18.63 9.76 -24.74
N VAL A 250 -18.58 10.99 -24.23
CA VAL A 250 -19.45 11.45 -23.13
C VAL A 250 -20.94 11.33 -23.52
N GLY A 251 -21.31 11.77 -24.72
CA GLY A 251 -22.67 11.62 -25.22
C GLY A 251 -23.11 10.17 -25.38
N ALA A 252 -22.21 9.26 -25.74
CA ALA A 252 -22.49 7.83 -25.82
C ALA A 252 -22.78 7.23 -24.43
N ILE A 253 -21.97 7.58 -23.42
CA ILE A 253 -22.18 7.16 -22.04
C ILE A 253 -23.53 7.66 -21.50
N ILE A 254 -23.89 8.93 -21.71
CA ILE A 254 -25.19 9.46 -21.27
C ILE A 254 -26.36 8.68 -21.90
N ARG A 255 -26.27 8.36 -23.20
CA ARG A 255 -27.30 7.54 -23.86
C ARG A 255 -27.36 6.13 -23.27
N GLN A 256 -26.21 5.51 -23.04
CA GLN A 256 -26.14 4.16 -22.48
C GLN A 256 -26.73 4.11 -21.07
N ILE A 257 -26.40 5.08 -20.20
CA ILE A 257 -26.96 5.19 -18.85
C ILE A 257 -28.50 5.23 -18.89
N ARG A 258 -29.07 6.05 -19.78
CA ARG A 258 -30.53 6.18 -19.93
C ARG A 258 -31.17 4.90 -20.49
N GLN A 259 -30.54 4.27 -21.48
CA GLN A 259 -31.07 3.06 -22.13
C GLN A 259 -31.05 1.85 -21.20
N GLU A 260 -29.95 1.64 -20.48
CA GLU A 260 -29.76 0.52 -19.58
C GLU A 260 -30.32 0.79 -18.17
N LYS A 261 -30.81 2.01 -17.91
CA LYS A 261 -31.33 2.47 -16.61
C LYS A 261 -30.35 2.20 -15.47
N ILE A 262 -29.10 2.59 -15.68
CA ILE A 262 -28.01 2.33 -14.72
C ILE A 262 -28.31 3.07 -13.41
N PRO A 263 -28.31 2.38 -12.26
CA PRO A 263 -28.82 2.92 -11.01
C PRO A 263 -27.89 3.95 -10.36
N ALA A 264 -26.58 3.80 -10.52
CA ALA A 264 -25.61 4.59 -9.78
C ALA A 264 -24.32 4.87 -10.57
N MET A 265 -23.75 6.04 -10.31
CA MET A 265 -22.44 6.48 -10.76
C MET A 265 -21.53 6.74 -9.58
N PHE A 266 -20.23 6.54 -9.72
CA PHE A 266 -19.26 6.72 -8.64
C PHE A 266 -18.09 7.56 -9.12
N ILE A 267 -17.77 8.58 -8.32
CA ILE A 267 -16.60 9.41 -8.55
C ILE A 267 -15.39 8.70 -7.95
N GLU A 268 -14.29 8.69 -8.67
CA GLU A 268 -13.04 8.14 -8.14
C GLU A 268 -12.22 9.19 -7.39
N SER A 269 -11.54 8.75 -6.35
CA SER A 269 -10.80 9.63 -5.42
C SER A 269 -9.69 10.47 -6.07
N ILE A 270 -9.18 10.04 -7.22
CA ILE A 270 -8.10 10.70 -7.98
C ILE A 270 -8.63 11.62 -9.10
N SER A 271 -9.94 11.60 -9.36
CA SER A 271 -10.54 12.25 -10.52
C SER A 271 -11.22 13.57 -10.17
N ASP A 272 -11.27 14.48 -11.16
CA ASP A 272 -12.09 15.68 -11.07
C ASP A 272 -13.58 15.32 -11.16
N PRO A 273 -14.42 15.70 -10.17
CA PRO A 273 -15.81 15.30 -10.12
C PRO A 273 -16.68 15.93 -11.22
N ARG A 274 -16.24 17.06 -11.82
CA ARG A 274 -17.07 17.89 -12.71
C ARG A 274 -17.59 17.14 -13.93
N LEU A 275 -16.83 16.18 -14.46
CA LEU A 275 -17.27 15.39 -15.61
C LEU A 275 -18.45 14.47 -15.23
N LEU A 276 -18.33 13.75 -14.11
CA LEU A 276 -19.36 12.81 -13.66
C LEU A 276 -20.58 13.54 -13.11
N GLU A 277 -20.40 14.69 -12.47
CA GLU A 277 -21.50 15.58 -12.08
C GLU A 277 -22.31 16.04 -13.31
N ARG A 278 -21.64 16.40 -14.40
CA ARG A 278 -22.32 16.75 -15.66
C ARG A 278 -23.07 15.56 -16.25
N ILE A 279 -22.41 14.40 -16.34
CA ILE A 279 -23.05 13.17 -16.85
C ILE A 279 -24.25 12.79 -15.97
N SER A 280 -24.16 12.95 -14.65
CA SER A 280 -25.27 12.72 -13.72
C SER A 280 -26.43 13.68 -13.99
N ALA A 281 -26.16 14.98 -14.10
CA ALA A 281 -27.17 16.00 -14.39
C ALA A 281 -27.88 15.77 -15.74
N GLU A 282 -27.15 15.32 -16.76
CA GLU A 282 -27.71 15.06 -18.08
C GLU A 282 -28.38 13.69 -18.19
N SER A 283 -27.88 12.65 -17.52
CA SER A 283 -28.43 11.30 -17.62
C SER A 283 -29.59 11.02 -16.67
N GLY A 284 -29.64 11.72 -15.53
CA GLY A 284 -30.56 11.47 -14.43
C GLY A 284 -30.10 10.38 -13.44
N ALA A 285 -28.94 9.76 -13.65
CA ALA A 285 -28.37 8.80 -12.72
C ALA A 285 -27.78 9.48 -11.48
N SER A 286 -27.95 8.88 -10.32
CA SER A 286 -27.45 9.43 -9.04
C SER A 286 -25.99 9.07 -8.79
N ILE A 287 -25.27 9.97 -8.12
CA ILE A 287 -23.91 9.70 -7.63
C ILE A 287 -24.02 8.91 -6.32
N GLY A 288 -23.59 7.66 -6.34
CA GLY A 288 -23.64 6.71 -5.22
C GLY A 288 -22.48 6.83 -4.23
N GLY A 289 -21.53 7.73 -4.47
CA GLY A 289 -20.42 8.02 -3.57
C GLY A 289 -19.06 8.00 -4.27
N ILE A 290 -18.01 7.84 -3.46
CA ILE A 290 -16.62 7.81 -3.90
C ILE A 290 -16.09 6.37 -3.88
N LEU A 291 -15.39 5.99 -4.96
CA LEU A 291 -14.59 4.77 -5.02
C LEU A 291 -13.10 5.11 -5.08
N TYR A 292 -12.29 4.17 -4.61
CA TYR A 292 -10.84 4.27 -4.61
C TYR A 292 -10.26 3.29 -5.62
N SER A 293 -9.71 3.81 -6.71
CA SER A 293 -9.12 3.02 -7.80
C SER A 293 -7.63 2.87 -7.61
N ASP A 294 -6.89 3.96 -7.81
CA ASP A 294 -5.44 3.94 -7.99
C ASP A 294 -4.70 4.53 -6.79
N SER A 295 -5.42 4.96 -5.77
CA SER A 295 -4.80 5.56 -4.59
C SER A 295 -5.60 5.31 -3.32
N LEU A 296 -4.87 5.16 -2.22
CA LEU A 296 -5.42 5.15 -0.87
C LEU A 296 -5.90 6.54 -0.46
N SER A 297 -6.75 6.59 0.57
CA SER A 297 -7.10 7.84 1.24
C SER A 297 -6.05 8.26 2.28
N PRO A 298 -6.11 9.49 2.79
CA PRO A 298 -5.14 9.96 3.79
C PRO A 298 -5.15 9.13 5.08
N PRO A 299 -4.02 9.07 5.81
CA PRO A 299 -3.92 8.32 7.08
C PRO A 299 -5.04 8.66 8.07
N GLY A 300 -5.58 7.65 8.75
CA GLY A 300 -6.64 7.79 9.75
C GLY A 300 -8.05 7.77 9.16
N THR A 301 -8.21 7.43 7.88
CA THR A 301 -9.50 7.33 7.19
C THR A 301 -9.80 5.88 6.78
N ALA A 302 -11.04 5.57 6.38
CA ALA A 302 -11.48 4.19 6.17
C ALA A 302 -10.75 3.44 5.04
N ALA A 303 -10.19 4.15 4.05
CA ALA A 303 -9.47 3.60 2.90
C ALA A 303 -7.97 3.91 2.93
N ASP A 304 -7.40 4.16 4.11
CA ASP A 304 -5.98 4.52 4.31
C ASP A 304 -5.01 3.34 4.20
N SER A 305 -5.53 2.17 3.85
CA SER A 305 -4.78 0.93 3.61
C SER A 305 -5.44 0.13 2.51
N TYR A 306 -4.71 -0.78 1.86
CA TYR A 306 -5.22 -1.58 0.75
C TYR A 306 -6.47 -2.38 1.14
N LEU A 307 -6.47 -3.03 2.30
CA LEU A 307 -7.65 -3.75 2.80
C LEU A 307 -8.81 -2.80 3.17
N GLY A 308 -8.49 -1.62 3.71
CA GLY A 308 -9.48 -0.57 4.00
C GLY A 308 -10.15 -0.06 2.72
N MET A 309 -9.36 0.17 1.68
CA MET A 309 -9.77 0.59 0.35
C MET A 309 -10.74 -0.43 -0.27
N MET A 310 -10.34 -1.69 -0.35
CA MET A 310 -11.17 -2.76 -0.91
C MET A 310 -12.49 -2.94 -0.14
N ARG A 311 -12.44 -2.87 1.20
CA ARG A 311 -13.63 -2.94 2.05
C ARG A 311 -14.56 -1.74 1.84
N THR A 312 -13.99 -0.54 1.71
CA THR A 312 -14.76 0.70 1.52
C THR A 312 -15.46 0.68 0.18
N ASN A 313 -14.76 0.33 -0.91
CA ASN A 313 -15.35 0.19 -2.24
C ASN A 313 -16.53 -0.79 -2.23
N ALA A 314 -16.33 -1.99 -1.66
CA ALA A 314 -17.38 -3.00 -1.61
C ALA A 314 -18.61 -2.53 -0.80
N LYS A 315 -18.40 -1.82 0.32
CA LYS A 315 -19.51 -1.25 1.12
C LYS A 315 -20.26 -0.15 0.35
N THR A 316 -19.53 0.76 -0.29
CA THR A 316 -20.11 1.85 -1.09
C THR A 316 -20.96 1.29 -2.24
N LEU A 317 -20.43 0.30 -2.97
CA LEU A 317 -21.17 -0.40 -4.03
C LEU A 317 -22.39 -1.13 -3.50
N ALA A 318 -22.25 -1.89 -2.40
CA ALA A 318 -23.36 -2.63 -1.82
C ALA A 318 -24.49 -1.70 -1.37
N ALA A 319 -24.17 -0.58 -0.72
CA ALA A 319 -25.16 0.39 -0.25
C ALA A 319 -25.94 1.02 -1.41
N ALA A 320 -25.25 1.46 -2.46
CA ALA A 320 -25.88 2.11 -3.61
C ALA A 320 -26.68 1.13 -4.50
N LEU A 321 -26.37 -0.16 -4.46
CA LEU A 321 -27.01 -1.17 -5.31
C LEU A 321 -28.08 -2.01 -4.59
N ALA A 322 -28.24 -1.86 -3.26
CA ALA A 322 -29.14 -2.68 -2.45
C ALA A 322 -30.64 -2.40 -2.65
N ASP A 323 -31.01 -1.19 -3.08
CA ASP A 323 -32.42 -0.77 -3.24
C ASP A 323 -33.02 -1.18 -4.59
#